data_AF-A0A961NEM9-F1
#
_entry.id   AF-A0A961NEM9-F1
#
_cell.length_a   1.000
_cell.length_b   1.000
_cell.length_c   1.000
_cell.angle_alpha   90.00
_cell.angle_beta   90.00
_cell.angle_gamma   90.00
#
_symmetry.space_group_name_H-M   'P 1'
#
loop_
_entity.id
_entity.type
_entity.pdbx_description
1 polymer ?
#
loop_
_entity_poly.entity_id
_entity_poly.type
_entity_poly.pdbx_seq_one_letter_code
_entity_poly.pdbx_strand_id
1 'polypeptide(L)'
;MWSNAKDRALRERAAAVIPGGMYGHQSTALLPEGFPQFFSHAEGTRITDVDGNVYIDFMCAYGPNLLGYGHPDIQRAVAEQQARIDTSTGPSPLIVDLAEAMVSMVSHADWAMFCKNGSDATTMALMMARAYRGKR
;
A
#
# COMPACT_ATOMS: atom_id res chain seq x y z
N MET A 1 -30.33 -3.66 6.92
CA MET A 1 -29.66 -2.98 8.05
C MET A 1 -28.19 -3.36 7.98
N TRP A 2 -27.28 -2.40 8.15
CA TRP A 2 -25.84 -2.67 8.09
C TRP A 2 -25.45 -3.55 9.28
N SER A 3 -24.71 -4.62 9.03
CA SER A 3 -24.19 -5.52 10.07
C SER A 3 -22.71 -5.24 10.32
N ASN A 4 -22.28 -5.40 11.57
CA ASN A 4 -20.87 -5.32 11.99
C ASN A 4 -20.51 -6.43 12.99
N ALA A 5 -21.24 -7.55 12.93
CA ALA A 5 -21.08 -8.65 13.88
C ALA A 5 -19.75 -9.38 13.67
N LYS A 6 -19.36 -9.63 12.42
CA LYS A 6 -18.08 -10.28 12.11
C LYS A 6 -16.91 -9.35 12.38
N ASP A 7 -17.04 -8.07 12.03
CA ASP A 7 -16.02 -7.05 12.34
C ASP A 7 -15.76 -6.98 13.86
N ARG A 8 -16.79 -6.92 14.70
CA ARG A 8 -16.64 -6.95 16.17
C ARG A 8 -15.91 -8.20 16.68
N ALA A 9 -16.29 -9.37 16.20
CA ALA A 9 -15.63 -10.62 16.60
C ALA A 9 -14.15 -10.65 16.19
N LEU A 10 -13.80 -10.08 15.03
CA LEU A 10 -12.40 -9.91 14.62
C LEU A 10 -11.66 -8.89 15.48
N ARG A 11 -12.29 -7.76 15.84
CA ARG A 11 -11.69 -6.76 16.73
C ARG A 11 -11.33 -7.33 18.10
N GLU A 12 -12.22 -8.13 18.68
CA GLU A 12 -11.96 -8.80 19.97
C GLU A 12 -10.73 -9.71 19.89
N ARG A 13 -10.67 -10.55 18.84
CA ARG A 13 -9.52 -11.43 18.58
C ARG A 13 -8.25 -10.64 18.31
N ALA A 14 -8.34 -9.55 17.54
CA ALA A 14 -7.21 -8.70 17.20
C ALA A 14 -6.65 -7.98 18.43
N ALA A 15 -7.51 -7.50 19.34
CA ALA A 15 -7.09 -6.83 20.57
C ALA A 15 -6.24 -7.75 21.49
N ALA A 16 -6.42 -9.06 21.40
CA ALA A 16 -5.63 -10.03 22.15
C ALA A 16 -4.21 -10.25 21.58
N VAL A 17 -3.97 -9.95 20.30
CA VAL A 17 -2.73 -10.34 19.59
C VAL A 17 -2.05 -9.21 18.81
N ILE A 18 -2.69 -8.04 18.68
CA ILE A 18 -2.17 -6.84 18.02
C ILE A 18 -2.26 -5.67 19.01
N PRO A 19 -1.20 -4.88 19.21
CA PRO A 19 -1.24 -3.72 20.09
C PRO A 19 -2.38 -2.77 19.71
N GLY A 20 -3.33 -2.57 20.62
CA GLY A 20 -4.51 -1.74 20.39
C GLY A 20 -5.52 -2.31 19.38
N GLY A 21 -5.41 -3.59 19.00
CA GLY A 21 -6.25 -4.24 17.99
C GLY A 21 -5.93 -3.88 16.55
N MET A 22 -5.34 -2.69 16.30
CA MET A 22 -4.77 -2.27 15.03
C MET A 22 -3.83 -1.08 15.23
N TYR A 23 -2.77 -0.99 14.43
CA TYR A 23 -1.77 0.09 14.49
C TYR A 23 -1.70 0.88 13.18
N GLY A 24 -0.99 2.02 13.24
CA GLY A 24 -0.70 2.84 12.07
C GLY A 24 -1.93 3.60 11.53
N HIS A 25 -1.80 4.12 10.31
CA HIS A 25 -2.75 5.06 9.71
C HIS A 25 -4.12 4.42 9.36
N GLN A 26 -4.20 3.09 9.30
CA GLN A 26 -5.43 2.34 8.98
C GLN A 26 -6.23 1.92 10.23
N SER A 27 -5.74 2.26 11.44
CA SER A 27 -6.50 2.01 12.66
C SER A 27 -7.74 2.90 12.72
N THR A 28 -8.91 2.31 12.97
CA THR A 28 -10.16 3.07 13.09
C THR A 28 -10.41 3.59 14.51
N ALA A 29 -9.45 3.50 15.43
CA ALA A 29 -9.66 3.85 16.85
C ALA A 29 -10.07 5.31 17.10
N LEU A 30 -9.75 6.20 16.16
CA LEU A 30 -10.13 7.62 16.19
C LEU A 30 -11.32 7.96 15.27
N LEU A 31 -11.91 6.97 14.60
CA LEU A 31 -13.06 7.15 13.72
C LEU A 31 -14.38 6.91 14.47
N PRO A 32 -15.51 7.40 13.94
CA PRO A 32 -16.82 7.13 14.52
C PRO A 32 -17.10 5.64 14.70
N GLU A 33 -17.91 5.33 15.70
CA GLU A 33 -18.40 3.97 15.92
C GLU A 33 -19.14 3.46 14.66
N GLY A 34 -18.85 2.22 14.26
CA GLY A 34 -19.47 1.60 13.08
C GLY A 34 -18.62 1.68 11.80
N PHE A 35 -17.50 2.40 11.78
CA PHE A 35 -16.52 2.26 10.68
C PHE A 35 -15.94 0.83 10.71
N PRO A 36 -15.99 0.07 9.60
CA PRO A 36 -15.40 -1.27 9.54
C PRO A 36 -13.88 -1.18 9.63
N GLN A 37 -13.27 -2.04 10.45
CA GLN A 37 -11.81 -2.19 10.50
C GLN A 37 -11.33 -3.23 9.49
N PHE A 38 -12.14 -4.26 9.22
CA PHE A 38 -11.75 -5.40 8.42
C PHE A 38 -12.55 -5.47 7.12
N PHE A 39 -11.82 -5.68 6.02
CA PHE A 39 -12.38 -5.81 4.67
C PHE A 39 -12.06 -7.18 4.09
N SER A 40 -12.99 -7.71 3.30
CA SER A 40 -12.91 -9.06 2.70
C SER A 40 -12.60 -9.03 1.20
N HIS A 41 -13.02 -7.98 0.49
CA HIS A 41 -12.86 -7.88 -0.95
C HIS A 41 -12.72 -6.44 -1.43
N ALA A 42 -12.07 -6.25 -2.57
CA ALA A 42 -11.94 -4.95 -3.23
C ALA A 42 -11.88 -5.15 -4.74
N GLU A 43 -12.69 -4.40 -5.49
CA GLU A 43 -12.78 -4.45 -6.95
C GLU A 43 -13.10 -3.07 -7.53
N GLY A 44 -12.31 -2.62 -8.50
CA GLY A 44 -12.45 -1.31 -9.12
C GLY A 44 -12.44 -0.19 -8.07
N THR A 45 -13.57 0.49 -7.93
CA THR A 45 -13.75 1.61 -6.99
C THR A 45 -14.50 1.22 -5.71
N ARG A 46 -14.67 -0.07 -5.45
CA ARG A 46 -15.45 -0.57 -4.31
C ARG A 46 -14.66 -1.47 -3.40
N ILE A 47 -14.99 -1.39 -2.12
CA ILE A 47 -14.51 -2.30 -1.06
C ILE A 47 -15.71 -2.94 -0.37
N THR A 48 -15.54 -4.19 0.06
CA THR A 48 -16.54 -4.95 0.79
C THR A 48 -15.97 -5.29 2.17
N ASP A 49 -16.67 -4.91 3.23
CA ASP A 49 -16.25 -5.27 4.58
C ASP A 49 -16.43 -6.78 4.86
N VAL A 50 -16.01 -7.25 6.02
CA VAL A 50 -16.16 -8.69 6.39
C VAL A 50 -17.62 -9.11 6.62
N ASP A 51 -18.51 -8.17 6.90
CA ASP A 51 -19.95 -8.38 7.08
C ASP A 51 -20.71 -8.40 5.74
N GLY A 52 -20.06 -8.00 4.64
CA GLY A 52 -20.62 -7.99 3.29
C GLY A 52 -21.22 -6.64 2.87
N ASN A 53 -21.01 -5.58 3.65
CA ASN A 53 -21.44 -4.23 3.25
C ASN A 53 -20.47 -3.71 2.18
N VAL A 54 -21.02 -3.10 1.12
CA VAL A 54 -20.25 -2.61 -0.04
C VAL A 54 -20.22 -1.08 -0.03
N TYR A 55 -19.03 -0.53 -0.24
CA TYR A 55 -18.74 0.89 -0.17
C TYR A 55 -18.14 1.37 -1.49
N ILE A 56 -18.46 2.60 -1.90
CA ILE A 56 -17.61 3.32 -2.85
C ILE A 56 -16.40 3.81 -2.06
N ASP A 57 -15.21 3.41 -2.47
CA ASP A 57 -13.97 3.70 -1.74
C ASP A 57 -13.38 5.03 -2.20
N PHE A 58 -13.62 6.08 -1.41
CA PHE A 58 -12.97 7.38 -1.58
C PHE A 58 -11.61 7.48 -0.87
N MET A 59 -11.25 6.50 -0.05
CA MET A 59 -9.95 6.46 0.62
C MET A 59 -8.87 5.92 -0.32
N CYS A 60 -9.24 5.08 -1.29
CA CYS A 60 -8.36 4.51 -2.30
C CYS A 60 -7.10 3.86 -1.70
N ALA A 61 -7.28 3.06 -0.65
CA ALA A 61 -6.20 2.46 0.15
C ALA A 61 -5.22 3.50 0.76
N TYR A 62 -5.71 4.72 1.05
CA TYR A 62 -4.91 5.90 1.43
C TYR A 62 -4.02 6.44 0.29
N GLY A 63 -4.42 6.22 -0.97
CA GLY A 63 -3.75 6.74 -2.17
C GLY A 63 -3.41 5.72 -3.26
N PRO A 64 -2.86 4.51 -2.95
CA PRO A 64 -2.35 3.58 -3.96
C PRO A 64 -3.36 3.09 -5.00
N ASN A 65 -4.66 3.08 -4.69
CA ASN A 65 -5.69 2.66 -5.63
C ASN A 65 -6.00 3.75 -6.68
N LEU A 66 -5.04 4.05 -7.56
CA LEU A 66 -5.19 5.08 -8.60
C LEU A 66 -6.04 4.62 -9.79
N LEU A 67 -5.91 3.35 -10.19
CA LEU A 67 -6.52 2.80 -11.41
C LEU A 67 -7.69 1.83 -11.13
N GLY A 68 -8.03 1.62 -9.86
CA GLY A 68 -9.04 0.65 -9.45
C GLY A 68 -8.44 -0.71 -9.00
N TYR A 69 -9.03 -1.29 -7.96
CA TYR A 69 -8.61 -2.57 -7.41
C TYR A 69 -8.77 -3.68 -8.46
N GLY A 70 -7.76 -4.54 -8.58
CA GLY A 70 -7.81 -5.64 -9.54
C GLY A 70 -7.70 -5.23 -11.01
N HIS A 71 -7.12 -4.06 -11.32
CA HIS A 71 -6.95 -3.61 -12.70
C HIS A 71 -6.33 -4.70 -13.60
N PRO A 72 -7.01 -5.14 -14.69
CA PRO A 72 -6.68 -6.38 -15.40
C PRO A 72 -5.27 -6.37 -16.00
N ASP A 73 -4.82 -5.22 -16.52
CA ASP A 73 -3.48 -5.11 -17.10
C ASP A 73 -2.37 -5.18 -16.04
N ILE A 74 -2.62 -4.65 -14.83
CA ILE A 74 -1.66 -4.71 -13.72
C ILE A 74 -1.59 -6.14 -13.20
N GLN A 75 -2.74 -6.80 -13.03
CA GLN A 75 -2.79 -8.20 -12.59
C GLN A 75 -2.08 -9.13 -13.56
N ARG A 76 -2.26 -8.93 -14.86
CA ARG A 76 -1.55 -9.70 -15.89
C ARG A 76 -0.03 -9.49 -15.81
N ALA A 77 0.43 -8.23 -15.75
CA ALA A 77 1.86 -7.92 -15.65
C ALA A 77 2.51 -8.51 -14.39
N VAL A 78 1.81 -8.45 -13.25
CA VAL A 78 2.26 -9.08 -11.99
C VAL A 78 2.36 -10.59 -12.15
N ALA A 79 1.33 -11.26 -12.66
CA ALA A 79 1.31 -12.72 -12.82
C ALA A 79 2.41 -13.23 -13.77
N GLU A 80 2.60 -12.54 -14.90
CA GLU A 80 3.66 -12.85 -15.88
C GLU A 80 5.06 -12.74 -15.26
N GLN A 81 5.32 -11.69 -14.47
CA GLN A 81 6.61 -11.50 -13.82
C GLN A 81 6.82 -12.49 -12.67
N GLN A 82 5.79 -12.72 -11.83
CA GLN A 82 5.84 -13.68 -10.72
C GLN A 82 6.14 -15.10 -11.18
N ALA A 83 5.63 -15.52 -12.34
CA ALA A 83 5.93 -16.83 -12.92
C ALA A 83 7.41 -17.00 -13.31
N ARG A 84 8.16 -15.90 -13.44
CA ARG A 84 9.59 -15.89 -13.81
C ARG A 84 10.49 -15.68 -12.59
N ILE A 85 10.28 -14.56 -11.89
CA ILE A 85 11.11 -14.09 -10.78
C ILE A 85 10.42 -12.93 -10.06
N ASP A 86 10.32 -13.03 -8.74
CA ASP A 86 9.96 -11.91 -7.86
C ASP A 86 11.19 -11.50 -7.04
N THR A 87 11.38 -12.08 -5.85
CA THR A 87 12.57 -11.87 -5.02
C THR A 87 13.60 -12.98 -5.28
N SER A 88 14.83 -12.61 -5.62
CA SER A 88 15.93 -13.54 -5.90
C SER A 88 17.28 -12.96 -5.44
N THR A 89 18.38 -13.67 -5.73
CA THR A 89 19.75 -13.27 -5.38
C THR A 89 20.15 -11.93 -6.00
N GLY A 90 19.67 -11.64 -7.21
CA GLY A 90 19.88 -10.37 -7.91
C GLY A 90 18.56 -9.79 -8.42
N PRO A 91 18.56 -8.52 -8.85
CA PRO A 91 17.36 -7.89 -9.37
C PRO A 91 16.97 -8.43 -10.75
N SER A 92 15.68 -8.39 -11.06
CA SER A 92 15.18 -8.52 -12.44
C SER A 92 15.71 -7.36 -13.31
N PRO A 93 15.99 -7.56 -14.60
CA PRO A 93 16.36 -6.47 -15.51
C PRO A 93 15.32 -5.36 -15.58
N LEU A 94 14.05 -5.66 -15.27
CA LEU A 94 12.95 -4.67 -15.21
C LEU A 94 13.22 -3.50 -14.24
N ILE A 95 14.17 -3.64 -13.30
CA ILE A 95 14.57 -2.53 -12.44
C ILE A 95 15.17 -1.36 -13.24
N VAL A 96 15.84 -1.65 -14.36
CA VAL A 96 16.41 -0.64 -15.26
C VAL A 96 15.29 0.05 -16.02
N ASP A 97 14.39 -0.72 -16.65
CA ASP A 97 13.23 -0.20 -17.36
C ASP A 97 12.36 0.70 -16.47
N LEU A 98 12.14 0.29 -15.21
CA LEU A 98 11.40 1.09 -14.23
C LEU A 98 12.14 2.39 -13.89
N ALA A 99 13.47 2.35 -13.73
CA ALA A 99 14.26 3.54 -13.42
C ALA A 99 14.22 4.55 -14.58
N GLU A 100 14.41 4.08 -15.81
CA GLU A 100 14.34 4.92 -17.02
C GLU A 100 12.96 5.56 -17.17
N ALA A 101 11.89 4.78 -16.99
CA ALA A 101 10.53 5.30 -17.02
C ALA A 101 10.31 6.37 -15.95
N MET A 102 10.69 6.11 -14.70
CA MET A 102 10.52 7.08 -13.61
C MET A 102 11.31 8.37 -13.83
N VAL A 103 12.57 8.27 -14.25
CA VAL A 103 13.41 9.44 -14.56
C VAL A 103 12.80 10.26 -15.69
N SER A 104 12.26 9.62 -16.74
CA SER A 104 11.61 10.33 -17.84
C SER A 104 10.34 11.11 -17.43
N MET A 105 9.64 10.67 -16.38
CA MET A 105 8.41 11.28 -15.90
C MET A 105 8.63 12.40 -14.86
N VAL A 106 9.81 12.45 -14.22
CA VAL A 106 10.11 13.40 -13.12
C VAL A 106 11.19 14.37 -13.57
N SER A 107 10.79 15.58 -13.97
CA SER A 107 11.63 16.53 -14.71
C SER A 107 12.93 16.98 -14.04
N HIS A 108 13.07 16.80 -12.73
CA HIS A 108 14.25 17.21 -11.96
C HIS A 108 15.15 16.02 -11.55
N ALA A 109 14.81 14.81 -11.96
CA ALA A 109 15.54 13.60 -11.59
C ALA A 109 16.45 13.15 -12.74
N ASP A 110 17.69 12.81 -12.41
CA ASP A 110 18.65 12.21 -13.36
C ASP A 110 18.84 10.70 -13.12
N TRP A 111 18.46 10.20 -11.95
CA TRP A 111 18.60 8.80 -11.53
C TRP A 111 17.53 8.43 -10.49
N ALA A 112 17.32 7.13 -10.29
CA ALA A 112 16.34 6.60 -9.33
C ALA A 112 16.95 5.54 -8.40
N MET A 113 16.40 5.44 -7.19
CA MET A 113 16.64 4.36 -6.24
C MET A 113 15.29 3.83 -5.74
N PHE A 114 15.19 2.52 -5.50
CA PHE A 114 13.94 1.88 -5.06
C PHE A 114 14.04 1.37 -3.63
N CYS A 115 12.98 1.60 -2.86
CA CYS A 115 12.78 1.11 -1.50
C CYS A 115 11.32 0.68 -1.34
N LYS A 116 10.90 0.27 -0.13
CA LYS A 116 9.54 -0.26 0.07
C LYS A 116 8.57 0.81 0.57
N ASN A 117 8.98 1.61 1.55
CA ASN A 117 8.09 2.57 2.20
C ASN A 117 8.48 4.01 1.85
N GLY A 118 7.52 4.93 1.90
CA GLY A 118 7.80 6.36 1.80
C GLY A 118 8.75 6.87 2.91
N SER A 119 8.72 6.24 4.08
CA SER A 119 9.66 6.52 5.17
C SER A 119 11.10 6.15 4.83
N ASP A 120 11.31 5.07 4.06
CA ASP A 120 12.65 4.67 3.61
C ASP A 120 13.19 5.74 2.64
N ALA A 121 12.36 6.13 1.66
CA ALA A 121 12.72 7.13 0.65
C ALA A 121 13.09 8.48 1.28
N THR A 122 12.27 8.97 2.22
CA THR A 122 12.51 10.25 2.89
C THR A 122 13.70 10.20 3.84
N THR A 123 13.92 9.07 4.53
CA THR A 123 15.14 8.85 5.34
C THR A 123 16.38 8.86 4.46
N MET A 124 16.37 8.14 3.35
CA MET A 124 17.47 8.10 2.38
C MET A 124 17.76 9.50 1.82
N ALA A 125 16.72 10.24 1.40
CA ALA A 125 16.87 11.61 0.90
C ALA A 125 17.53 12.53 1.94
N LEU A 126 17.09 12.46 3.21
CA LEU A 126 17.69 13.25 4.30
C LEU A 126 19.15 12.87 4.53
N MET A 127 19.48 11.57 4.55
CA MET A 127 20.87 11.11 4.72
C MET A 127 21.75 11.55 3.56
N MET A 128 21.27 11.45 2.31
CA MET A 128 22.00 11.92 1.13
C MET A 128 22.24 13.44 1.19
N ALA A 129 21.25 14.23 1.58
CA ALA A 129 21.40 15.68 1.72
C ALA A 129 22.46 16.05 2.78
N ARG A 130 22.45 15.35 3.92
CA ARG A 130 23.45 15.53 4.99
C ARG A 130 24.86 15.18 4.53
N ALA A 131 25.02 14.03 3.87
CA ALA A 131 26.30 13.57 3.35
C ALA A 131 26.85 14.51 2.26
N TYR A 132 25.99 14.94 1.32
CA TYR A 132 26.37 15.86 0.25
C TYR A 132 26.82 17.23 0.78
N ARG A 133 26.15 17.75 1.82
CA ARG A 133 26.45 19.08 2.38
C ARG A 133 27.47 19.05 3.52
N GLY A 134 27.81 17.89 4.06
CA GLY A 134 28.63 17.74 5.26
C GLY A 134 27.98 18.35 6.51
N LYS A 135 26.65 18.35 6.61
CA LYS A 135 25.88 18.98 7.70
C LYS A 135 24.98 17.96 8.39
N ARG A 136 24.74 18.15 9.70
CA ARG A 136 23.76 17.40 10.49
C ARG A 136 22.38 18.03 10.40
#